data_AF-A0A7L2JST0-F1
#
_entry.id   AF-A0A7L2JST0-F1
#
_cell.length_a   1.000
_cell.length_b   1.000
_cell.length_c   1.000
_cell.angle_alpha   90.00
_cell.angle_beta   90.00
_cell.angle_gamma   90.00
#
_symmetry.space_group_name_H-M   'P 1'
#
loop_
_entity.id
_entity.type
_entity.pdbx_description
1 polymer ?
#
loop_
_entity_poly.entity_id
_entity_poly.type
_entity_poly.pdbx_seq_one_letter_code
_entity_poly.pdbx_strand_id
1 'polypeptide(L)'
;MGLKPWQKALFPLRSVAAVVRLFEAELRQPEPDLVLLSLVLGFVEHFLAVNRVLPTNVPGLTFESRPGPDPQTRLYFPVAELSIVAALYARFTAQIRGAVDLSLYPRPDGCSSRELVRKVSDVIWNSLSRSYFKDRAHIQSLFSFITGEEGSRGVSGGGWWGWGSHLEQPQLLLLQVPGGHCDKDGGGGQEGTLRSPWDRQRGHRWRCPCVTCAHVPQSWLYLKGSYLRCTRHMEVAFMVCAINPSIDGHTDSLELLQLQQRLLWLLYDMGHLDRYPMALGNLADLEELEPTPGRPDPLTLYHQGIHSARTYYNNEHIYPYLYLAGFHCRNKNVKEALEAWADTATVIQDYNYCREDEEIYKEFFDVANDVIPNLLKEAAAEPPPGAEVGPGVGDPQIWGTTGWGSPSSLQDPECFAHLLRFYDGICRWEEGSPTPVLHVGWATFLVQSLGRFDGQVR
;
A
#
# COMPACT_ATOMS: atom_id res chain seq x y z
N MET A 1 -1.83 -28.96 16.31
CA MET A 1 -1.50 -27.52 16.26
C MET A 1 -0.02 -27.35 15.99
N GLY A 2 0.35 -26.32 15.23
CA GLY A 2 1.68 -26.18 14.64
C GLY A 2 1.66 -26.54 13.15
N LEU A 3 2.79 -26.38 12.48
CA LEU A 3 2.91 -26.61 11.04
C LEU A 3 2.42 -28.02 10.65
N LYS A 4 1.48 -28.07 9.71
CA LYS A 4 0.90 -29.28 9.12
C LYS A 4 1.97 -30.03 8.30
N PRO A 5 1.87 -31.36 8.15
CA PRO A 5 2.87 -32.13 7.40
C PRO A 5 3.08 -31.64 5.95
N TRP A 6 2.00 -31.24 5.27
CA TRP A 6 2.09 -30.73 3.90
C TRP A 6 2.79 -29.37 3.82
N GLN A 7 2.62 -28.50 4.82
CA GLN A 7 3.33 -27.21 4.89
C GLN A 7 4.83 -27.45 5.01
N LYS A 8 5.22 -28.40 5.88
CA LYS A 8 6.62 -28.78 6.11
C LYS A 8 7.28 -29.38 4.86
N ALA A 9 6.53 -30.13 4.06
CA ALA A 9 7.04 -30.81 2.87
C ALA A 9 7.47 -29.86 1.74
N LEU A 10 7.06 -28.59 1.79
CA LEU A 10 7.44 -27.56 0.81
C LEU A 10 8.81 -26.94 1.08
N PHE A 11 9.36 -27.17 2.29
CA PHE A 11 10.68 -26.68 2.69
C PHE A 11 11.78 -27.65 2.27
N PRO A 12 13.01 -27.15 2.04
CA PRO A 12 13.44 -25.75 2.15
C PRO A 12 13.03 -24.89 0.94
N LEU A 13 12.79 -23.60 1.20
CA LEU A 13 12.45 -22.64 0.14
C LEU A 13 13.74 -22.06 -0.44
N ARG A 14 14.01 -22.42 -1.68
CA ARG A 14 15.29 -22.18 -2.37
C ARG A 14 15.26 -21.04 -3.40
N SER A 15 14.08 -20.47 -3.64
CA SER A 15 13.89 -19.43 -4.65
C SER A 15 12.56 -18.71 -4.51
N VAL A 16 12.42 -17.59 -5.22
CA VAL A 16 11.14 -16.89 -5.44
C VAL A 16 10.03 -17.86 -5.85
N ALA A 17 10.29 -18.75 -6.82
CA ALA A 17 9.30 -19.74 -7.25
C ALA A 17 8.89 -20.72 -6.15
N ALA A 18 9.82 -21.09 -5.25
CA ALA A 18 9.49 -21.95 -4.12
C ALA A 18 8.61 -21.21 -3.09
N VAL A 19 8.86 -19.92 -2.85
CA VAL A 19 8.00 -19.09 -1.99
C VAL A 19 6.61 -18.96 -2.60
N VAL A 20 6.50 -18.65 -3.90
CA VAL A 20 5.21 -18.57 -4.61
C VAL A 20 4.42 -19.88 -4.48
N ARG A 21 5.06 -21.05 -4.61
CA ARG A 21 4.41 -22.35 -4.39
C ARG A 21 3.88 -22.55 -2.96
N LEU A 22 4.58 -22.04 -1.95
CA LEU A 22 4.09 -22.07 -0.58
C LEU A 22 2.82 -21.22 -0.44
N PHE A 23 2.84 -20.00 -0.96
CA PHE A 23 1.67 -19.10 -0.95
C PHE A 23 0.48 -19.70 -1.70
N GLU A 24 0.71 -20.28 -2.88
CA GLU A 24 -0.33 -20.94 -3.67
C GLU A 24 -0.97 -22.12 -2.91
N ALA A 25 -0.15 -22.92 -2.22
CA ALA A 25 -0.65 -24.03 -1.40
C ALA A 25 -1.47 -23.56 -0.19
N GLU A 26 -1.06 -22.45 0.46
CA GLU A 26 -1.80 -21.82 1.56
C GLU A 26 -3.09 -21.15 1.10
N LEU A 27 -3.08 -20.42 -0.01
CA LEU A 27 -4.26 -19.72 -0.55
C LEU A 27 -5.37 -20.69 -0.99
N ARG A 28 -5.02 -21.92 -1.37
CA ARG A 28 -5.99 -23.00 -1.62
C ARG A 28 -6.70 -23.50 -0.36
N GLN A 29 -6.18 -23.18 0.83
CA GLN A 29 -6.83 -23.52 2.08
C GLN A 29 -7.89 -22.47 2.43
N PRO A 30 -8.97 -22.85 3.15
CA PRO A 30 -9.94 -21.90 3.66
C PRO A 30 -9.34 -20.94 4.70
N GLU A 31 -8.35 -21.42 5.46
CA GLU A 31 -7.60 -20.61 6.43
C GLU A 31 -6.09 -20.71 6.13
N PRO A 32 -5.56 -19.83 5.26
CA PRO A 32 -4.12 -19.64 5.07
C PRO A 32 -3.41 -19.29 6.39
N ASP A 33 -2.26 -19.90 6.66
CA ASP A 33 -1.49 -19.63 7.87
C ASP A 33 -0.67 -18.33 7.75
N LEU A 34 -1.28 -17.22 8.20
CA LEU A 34 -0.66 -15.89 8.16
C LEU A 34 0.66 -15.80 8.94
N VAL A 35 0.82 -16.58 10.01
CA VAL A 35 2.05 -16.57 10.81
C VAL A 35 3.19 -17.17 10.01
N LEU A 36 2.96 -18.31 9.38
CA LEU A 36 3.93 -18.95 8.51
C LEU A 36 4.34 -18.03 7.35
N LEU A 37 3.35 -17.48 6.64
CA LEU A 37 3.59 -16.64 5.46
C LEU A 37 4.36 -15.36 5.82
N SER A 38 3.96 -14.66 6.88
CA SER A 38 4.65 -13.43 7.33
C SER A 38 6.08 -13.70 7.81
N LEU A 39 6.34 -14.83 8.49
CA LEU A 39 7.69 -15.22 8.88
C LEU A 39 8.58 -15.52 7.68
N VAL A 40 8.04 -16.18 6.64
CA VAL A 40 8.78 -16.46 5.41
C VAL A 40 9.11 -15.18 4.65
N LEU A 41 8.13 -14.28 4.47
CA LEU A 41 8.38 -12.99 3.79
C LEU A 41 9.44 -12.17 4.54
N GLY A 42 9.28 -12.01 5.85
CA GLY A 42 10.23 -11.23 6.64
C GLY A 42 11.63 -11.84 6.68
N PHE A 43 11.76 -13.16 6.69
CA PHE A 43 13.05 -13.84 6.58
C PHE A 43 13.73 -13.55 5.24
N VAL A 44 12.99 -13.69 4.13
CA VAL A 44 13.51 -13.45 2.78
C VAL A 44 13.87 -11.97 2.58
N GLU A 45 12.99 -11.05 3.00
CA GLU A 45 13.22 -9.61 2.96
C GLU A 45 14.44 -9.19 3.78
N HIS A 46 14.65 -9.77 4.96
CA HIS A 46 15.81 -9.44 5.80
C HIS A 46 17.13 -9.65 5.07
N PHE A 47 17.29 -10.77 4.35
CA PHE A 47 18.55 -11.09 3.65
C PHE A 47 18.65 -10.50 2.24
N LEU A 48 17.55 -10.00 1.67
CA LEU A 48 17.54 -9.39 0.35
C LEU A 48 17.55 -7.85 0.39
N ALA A 49 17.07 -7.23 1.47
CA ALA A 49 17.03 -5.78 1.65
C ALA A 49 17.83 -5.29 2.87
N VAL A 50 17.59 -5.85 4.06
CA VAL A 50 18.14 -5.32 5.33
C VAL A 50 19.63 -5.60 5.49
N ASN A 51 20.04 -6.86 5.34
CA ASN A 51 21.41 -7.30 5.51
C ASN A 51 21.77 -8.34 4.46
N ARG A 52 22.32 -7.86 3.35
CA ARG A 52 22.73 -8.68 2.18
C ARG A 52 24.11 -9.30 2.34
N VAL A 53 24.80 -9.05 3.45
CA VAL A 53 26.13 -9.65 3.71
C VAL A 53 25.93 -11.12 4.04
N LEU A 54 26.54 -12.00 3.24
CA LEU A 54 26.48 -13.44 3.46
C LEU A 54 27.21 -13.81 4.77
N PRO A 55 26.51 -14.27 5.81
CA PRO A 55 27.15 -14.62 7.07
C PRO A 55 27.99 -15.89 6.90
N THR A 56 29.28 -15.80 7.18
CA THR A 56 30.22 -16.93 7.10
C THR A 56 30.29 -17.75 8.39
N ASN A 57 29.72 -17.23 9.49
CA ASN A 57 29.83 -17.78 10.83
C ASN A 57 28.51 -18.30 11.42
N VAL A 58 27.43 -18.35 10.64
CA VAL A 58 26.11 -18.81 11.09
C VAL A 58 25.81 -20.19 10.50
N PRO A 59 26.08 -21.28 11.24
CA PRO A 59 25.80 -22.64 10.76
C PRO A 59 24.29 -22.84 10.57
N GLY A 60 23.91 -23.47 9.46
CA GLY A 60 22.51 -23.76 9.10
C GLY A 60 21.83 -22.71 8.23
N LEU A 61 22.43 -21.52 8.05
CA LEU A 61 21.97 -20.55 7.07
C LEU A 61 22.73 -20.76 5.76
N THR A 62 22.00 -21.03 4.67
CA THR A 62 22.60 -21.29 3.36
C THR A 62 21.98 -20.38 2.30
N PHE A 63 22.72 -20.17 1.21
CA PHE A 63 22.31 -19.32 0.10
C PHE A 63 22.45 -20.08 -1.21
N GLU A 64 21.42 -20.02 -2.04
CA GLU A 64 21.43 -20.65 -3.36
C GLU A 64 21.89 -19.64 -4.41
N SER A 65 23.03 -19.94 -5.07
CA SER A 65 23.56 -19.06 -6.11
C SER A 65 22.85 -19.28 -7.44
N ARG A 66 22.51 -18.18 -8.12
CA ARG A 66 21.95 -18.19 -9.47
C ARG A 66 22.69 -17.22 -10.38
N PRO A 67 22.71 -17.47 -11.70
CA PRO A 67 23.18 -16.47 -12.66
C PRO A 67 22.34 -15.19 -12.51
N GLY A 68 23.00 -14.04 -12.45
CA GLY A 68 22.33 -12.75 -12.55
C GLY A 68 21.97 -12.40 -13.99
N PRO A 69 21.39 -11.20 -14.21
CA PRO A 69 21.10 -10.70 -15.55
C PRO A 69 22.37 -10.58 -16.41
N ASP A 70 23.51 -10.24 -15.79
CA ASP A 70 24.82 -10.28 -16.43
C ASP A 70 25.54 -11.61 -16.18
N PRO A 71 26.25 -12.18 -17.18
CA PRO A 71 26.96 -13.45 -17.06
C PRO A 71 28.01 -13.51 -15.94
N GLN A 72 28.49 -12.35 -15.49
CA GLN A 72 29.51 -12.21 -14.44
C GLN A 72 28.91 -12.03 -13.04
N THR A 73 27.62 -11.69 -12.95
CA THR A 73 26.94 -11.43 -11.69
C THR A 73 26.32 -12.71 -11.18
N ARG A 74 26.46 -12.99 -9.87
CA ARG A 74 25.73 -14.06 -9.20
C ARG A 74 24.77 -13.45 -8.19
N LEU A 75 23.51 -13.87 -8.27
CA LEU A 75 22.50 -13.56 -7.27
C LEU A 75 22.45 -14.69 -6.24
N TYR A 76 22.18 -14.33 -4.99
CA TYR A 76 22.14 -15.27 -3.88
C TYR A 76 20.79 -15.19 -3.20
N PHE A 77 20.03 -16.28 -3.28
CA PHE A 77 18.73 -16.37 -2.60
C PHE A 77 18.89 -16.97 -1.20
N PRO A 78 18.36 -16.35 -0.14
CA PRO A 78 18.41 -16.89 1.21
C PRO A 78 17.55 -18.16 1.31
N VAL A 79 18.15 -19.31 1.60
CA VAL A 79 17.41 -20.57 1.71
C VAL A 79 16.66 -20.59 3.04
N ALA A 80 15.33 -20.55 2.98
CA ALA A 80 14.51 -20.68 4.17
C ALA A 80 14.42 -22.16 4.57
N GLU A 81 15.24 -22.56 5.54
CA GLU A 81 15.26 -23.90 6.09
C GLU A 81 14.06 -24.15 7.04
N LEU A 82 13.51 -25.36 7.00
CA LEU A 82 12.36 -25.73 7.85
C LEU A 82 12.68 -25.53 9.34
N SER A 83 13.90 -25.89 9.76
CA SER A 83 14.32 -25.79 11.16
C SER A 83 14.27 -24.35 11.67
N ILE A 84 14.72 -23.39 10.85
CA ILE A 84 14.73 -21.96 11.19
C ILE A 84 13.29 -21.44 11.29
N VAL A 85 12.49 -21.64 10.23
CA VAL A 85 11.12 -21.12 10.16
C VAL A 85 10.23 -21.77 11.23
N ALA A 86 10.35 -23.07 11.45
CA ALA A 86 9.60 -23.77 12.48
C ALA A 86 9.96 -23.30 13.90
N ALA A 87 11.23 -22.97 14.16
CA ALA A 87 11.66 -22.42 15.44
C ALA A 87 11.05 -21.02 15.69
N LEU A 88 11.07 -20.14 14.68
CA LEU A 88 10.45 -18.82 14.76
C LEU A 88 8.93 -18.92 14.98
N TYR A 89 8.27 -19.81 14.24
CA TYR A 89 6.84 -20.09 14.39
C TYR A 89 6.50 -20.61 15.79
N ALA A 90 7.28 -21.55 16.30
CA ALA A 90 7.12 -22.08 17.65
C ALA A 90 7.30 -20.99 18.71
N ARG A 91 8.29 -20.10 18.55
CA ARG A 91 8.53 -18.97 19.45
C ARG A 91 7.35 -18.01 19.50
N PHE A 92 6.83 -17.58 18.34
CA PHE A 92 5.65 -16.70 18.27
C PHE A 92 4.43 -17.36 18.93
N THR A 93 4.12 -18.60 18.55
CA THR A 93 2.93 -19.28 19.08
C THR A 93 3.04 -19.58 20.58
N ALA A 94 4.22 -19.90 21.09
CA ALA A 94 4.46 -20.08 22.52
C ALA A 94 4.26 -18.79 23.30
N GLN A 95 4.77 -17.65 22.80
CA GLN A 95 4.61 -16.34 23.43
C GLN A 95 3.14 -15.94 23.57
N ILE A 96 2.35 -16.10 22.51
CA ILE A 96 0.92 -15.73 22.53
C ILE A 96 0.12 -16.67 23.43
N ARG A 97 0.31 -17.99 23.27
CA ARG A 97 -0.43 -18.99 24.07
C ARG A 97 -0.07 -18.95 25.54
N GLY A 98 1.19 -18.67 25.88
CA GLY A 98 1.62 -18.52 27.27
C GLY A 98 1.06 -17.28 27.97
N ALA A 99 0.69 -16.25 27.20
CA ALA A 99 0.22 -14.98 27.73
C ALA A 99 -1.31 -14.80 27.72
N VAL A 100 -2.03 -15.64 26.97
CA VAL A 100 -3.49 -15.58 26.80
C VAL A 100 -4.12 -16.93 27.16
N ASP A 101 -4.72 -17.00 28.35
CA ASP A 101 -5.51 -18.14 28.79
C ASP A 101 -6.94 -18.05 28.24
N LEU A 102 -7.27 -18.89 27.26
CA LEU A 102 -8.59 -18.91 26.62
C LEU A 102 -9.71 -19.37 27.56
N SER A 103 -9.42 -20.06 28.67
CA SER A 103 -10.44 -20.47 29.63
C SER A 103 -11.11 -19.29 30.33
N LEU A 104 -10.41 -18.15 30.41
CA LEU A 104 -10.90 -16.88 30.97
C LEU A 104 -11.79 -16.10 30.00
N TYR A 105 -11.88 -16.52 28.74
CA TYR A 105 -12.60 -15.82 27.69
C TYR A 105 -13.57 -16.76 26.97
N PRO A 106 -14.75 -17.05 27.56
CA PRO A 106 -15.77 -17.86 26.91
C PRO A 106 -16.15 -17.29 25.54
N ARG A 107 -16.31 -18.17 24.56
CA ARG A 107 -16.69 -17.81 23.18
C ARG A 107 -18.05 -18.42 22.83
N PRO A 108 -19.16 -17.83 23.33
CA PRO A 108 -20.48 -18.25 22.89
C PRO A 108 -20.57 -18.07 21.36
N ASP A 109 -21.16 -19.06 20.69
CA ASP A 109 -21.36 -19.07 19.23
C ASP A 109 -20.09 -19.01 18.38
N GLY A 110 -18.91 -19.27 18.96
CA GLY A 110 -17.63 -19.24 18.25
C GLY A 110 -17.02 -17.83 18.10
N CYS A 111 -17.75 -16.78 18.51
CA CYS A 111 -17.32 -15.40 18.45
C CYS A 111 -16.37 -15.03 19.60
N SER A 112 -15.41 -14.15 19.32
CA SER A 112 -14.47 -13.64 20.33
C SER A 112 -15.02 -12.39 21.01
N SER A 113 -14.86 -12.29 22.34
CA SER A 113 -15.27 -11.09 23.08
C SER A 113 -14.29 -9.94 22.90
N ARG A 114 -14.76 -8.71 23.14
CA ARG A 114 -13.93 -7.49 23.12
C ARG A 114 -12.72 -7.59 24.06
N GLU A 115 -12.90 -8.22 25.20
CA GLU A 115 -11.88 -8.38 26.23
C GLU A 115 -10.77 -9.33 25.77
N LEU A 116 -11.12 -10.41 25.06
CA LEU A 116 -10.15 -11.33 24.46
C LEU A 116 -9.31 -10.60 23.40
N VAL A 117 -9.97 -9.87 22.50
CA VAL A 117 -9.31 -9.05 21.47
C VAL A 117 -8.32 -8.08 22.09
N ARG A 118 -8.78 -7.32 23.10
CA ARG A 118 -7.95 -6.37 23.83
C ARG A 118 -6.77 -7.05 24.52
N LYS A 119 -6.98 -8.22 25.13
CA LYS A 119 -5.91 -8.97 25.79
C LYS A 119 -4.82 -9.38 24.81
N VAL A 120 -5.19 -9.89 23.63
CA VAL A 120 -4.22 -10.23 22.57
C VAL A 120 -3.47 -8.99 22.11
N SER A 121 -4.17 -7.87 21.89
CA SER A 121 -3.55 -6.58 21.56
C SER A 121 -2.55 -6.12 22.63
N ASP A 122 -2.90 -6.24 23.91
CA ASP A 122 -2.02 -5.87 25.03
C ASP A 122 -0.76 -6.75 25.08
N VAL A 123 -0.86 -8.04 24.74
CA VAL A 123 0.30 -8.94 24.70
C VAL A 123 1.29 -8.51 23.62
N ILE A 124 0.81 -8.26 22.40
CA ILE A 124 1.65 -7.75 21.29
C ILE A 124 2.26 -6.41 21.70
N TRP A 125 1.44 -5.47 22.11
CA TRP A 125 1.85 -4.12 22.50
C TRP A 125 2.95 -4.11 23.56
N ASN A 126 2.80 -4.91 24.61
CA ASN A 126 3.78 -4.94 25.70
C ASN A 126 5.09 -5.62 25.31
N SER A 127 5.07 -6.45 24.27
CA SER A 127 6.24 -7.13 23.70
C SER A 127 7.07 -6.22 22.79
N LEU A 128 6.52 -5.08 22.36
CA LEU A 128 7.22 -4.05 21.61
C LEU A 128 8.18 -3.24 22.54
N SER A 129 9.42 -3.05 22.10
CA SER A 129 10.53 -2.31 22.72
C SER A 129 10.40 -0.79 22.68
N ARG A 130 10.82 -0.09 23.73
CA ARG A 130 10.39 1.31 23.98
C ARG A 130 11.05 2.40 23.13
N SER A 131 12.10 2.10 22.39
CA SER A 131 13.00 3.09 21.78
C SER A 131 13.28 2.73 20.33
N TYR A 132 12.53 3.32 19.39
CA TYR A 132 12.81 3.14 17.96
C TYR A 132 12.30 4.30 17.09
N PHE A 133 13.01 4.58 15.98
CA PHE A 133 12.60 5.48 14.90
C PHE A 133 11.42 4.87 14.13
N LYS A 134 10.25 5.50 14.19
CA LYS A 134 8.98 4.88 13.76
C LYS A 134 8.87 4.66 12.25
N ASP A 135 9.69 5.36 11.47
CA ASP A 135 9.61 5.39 10.01
C ASP A 135 10.73 4.53 9.37
N ARG A 136 11.24 3.54 10.10
CA ARG A 136 12.26 2.61 9.58
C ARG A 136 11.60 1.54 8.72
N ALA A 137 12.17 1.31 7.54
CA ALA A 137 11.80 0.20 6.65
C ALA A 137 12.04 -1.19 7.30
N HIS A 138 11.36 -2.21 6.79
CA HIS A 138 11.56 -3.63 7.12
C HIS A 138 11.16 -4.07 8.54
N ILE A 139 10.25 -3.33 9.19
CA ILE A 139 9.72 -3.66 10.52
C ILE A 139 8.25 -4.13 10.53
N GLN A 140 7.70 -4.44 9.36
CA GLN A 140 6.28 -4.75 9.14
C GLN A 140 5.90 -6.24 9.31
N SER A 141 6.88 -7.15 9.32
CA SER A 141 6.64 -8.59 9.37
C SER A 141 6.71 -9.19 10.78
N LEU A 142 6.09 -10.36 10.97
CA LEU A 142 6.23 -11.13 12.21
C LEU A 142 7.66 -11.64 12.44
N PHE A 143 8.46 -11.72 11.38
CA PHE A 143 9.89 -12.00 11.51
C PHE A 143 10.55 -10.90 12.34
N SER A 144 10.36 -9.62 11.95
CA SER A 144 10.89 -8.47 12.68
C SER A 144 10.40 -8.43 14.14
N PHE A 145 9.11 -8.73 14.37
CA PHE A 145 8.55 -8.83 15.72
C PHE A 145 9.25 -9.88 16.61
N ILE A 146 9.64 -11.02 16.06
CA ILE A 146 10.27 -12.12 16.81
C ILE A 146 11.79 -11.97 16.92
N THR A 147 12.47 -11.53 15.86
CA THR A 147 13.93 -11.47 15.81
C THR A 147 14.48 -10.18 16.37
N GLY A 148 13.72 -9.09 16.33
CA GLY A 148 14.11 -7.82 16.92
C GLY A 148 13.69 -7.71 18.38
N GLU A 149 14.60 -7.25 19.25
CA GLU A 149 14.23 -6.47 20.45
C GLU A 149 13.76 -5.05 20.04
N GLU A 150 13.19 -4.86 18.84
CA GLU A 150 13.19 -3.59 18.08
C GLU A 150 11.81 -3.17 17.55
N GLY A 151 10.71 -3.84 17.90
CA GLY A 151 9.38 -3.33 17.56
C GLY A 151 9.02 -2.16 18.48
N SER A 152 8.78 -0.94 18.01
CA SER A 152 8.58 0.23 18.90
C SER A 152 7.32 0.15 19.79
N ARG A 153 7.44 0.39 21.11
CA ARG A 153 6.38 0.81 22.06
C ARG A 153 5.99 2.27 21.82
N GLY A 154 6.69 2.94 20.90
CA GLY A 154 6.36 4.24 20.37
C GLY A 154 5.16 4.23 19.42
N VAL A 155 4.43 3.15 19.21
CA VAL A 155 3.18 3.16 18.42
C VAL A 155 2.02 3.78 19.21
N SER A 156 2.24 4.97 19.79
CA SER A 156 1.14 5.87 20.14
C SER A 156 0.78 6.63 18.87
N GLY A 157 0.10 5.95 17.95
CA GLY A 157 -0.11 6.37 16.56
C GLY A 157 0.14 5.19 15.66
N GLY A 158 -0.91 4.42 15.38
CA GLY A 158 -0.85 3.45 14.30
C GLY A 158 -0.81 1.98 14.70
N GLY A 159 -1.83 1.45 15.39
CA GLY A 159 -1.95 -0.02 15.43
C GLY A 159 -2.08 -0.55 14.00
N TRP A 160 -1.09 -1.29 13.50
CA TRP A 160 -1.00 -1.73 12.09
C TRP A 160 -0.73 -0.63 11.05
N TRP A 161 -0.33 0.58 11.45
CA TRP A 161 -0.20 1.74 10.55
C TRP A 161 1.21 2.36 10.51
N GLY A 162 2.26 1.56 10.71
CA GLY A 162 3.66 1.96 10.51
C GLY A 162 4.29 1.10 9.42
N TRP A 163 3.77 1.21 8.21
CA TRP A 163 4.22 0.50 7.02
C TRP A 163 4.93 1.54 6.16
N GLY A 164 6.16 1.24 5.74
CA GLY A 164 7.16 2.23 5.31
C GLY A 164 6.68 3.20 4.22
N SER A 165 7.47 4.25 3.99
CA SER A 165 7.21 5.46 3.19
C SER A 165 6.82 5.28 1.71
N HIS A 166 6.37 4.11 1.28
CA HIS A 166 5.70 3.82 0.01
C HIS A 166 4.31 3.17 0.19
N LEU A 167 3.91 2.85 1.43
CA LEU A 167 2.67 2.16 1.83
C LEU A 167 2.04 2.80 3.07
N GLU A 168 2.18 4.12 3.22
CA GLU A 168 1.49 4.93 4.23
C GLU A 168 0.01 5.10 3.89
N GLN A 169 -0.71 3.99 3.71
CA GLN A 169 -2.13 3.96 3.37
C GLN A 169 -2.96 3.58 4.60
N PRO A 170 -3.55 4.55 5.31
CA PRO A 170 -4.33 4.29 6.52
C PRO A 170 -5.74 3.71 6.26
N GLN A 171 -5.87 2.79 5.29
CA GLN A 171 -7.17 2.29 4.79
C GLN A 171 -7.54 0.83 5.18
N LEU A 172 -6.68 0.11 5.90
CA LEU A 172 -6.93 -1.23 6.47
C LEU A 172 -7.14 -1.25 8.00
N LEU A 173 -8.39 -1.33 8.44
CA LEU A 173 -8.72 -1.72 9.81
C LEU A 173 -8.68 -3.25 9.91
N LEU A 174 -7.47 -3.80 10.03
CA LEU A 174 -7.23 -5.24 10.16
C LEU A 174 -7.53 -5.71 11.58
N LEU A 175 -8.78 -6.10 11.82
CA LEU A 175 -9.05 -7.02 12.91
C LEU A 175 -10.34 -7.81 12.70
N GLN A 176 -10.27 -8.84 11.85
CA GLN A 176 -11.16 -10.00 12.00
C GLN A 176 -10.45 -11.09 12.80
N VAL A 177 -10.85 -11.24 14.05
CA VAL A 177 -10.43 -12.38 14.87
C VAL A 177 -11.08 -13.64 14.29
N PRO A 178 -10.32 -14.74 14.08
CA PRO A 178 -10.86 -15.94 13.46
C PRO A 178 -11.98 -16.53 14.32
N GLY A 179 -13.18 -16.66 13.74
CA GLY A 179 -14.36 -17.26 14.36
C GLY A 179 -15.69 -16.52 14.17
N GLY A 180 -15.72 -15.34 13.55
CA GLY A 180 -16.97 -14.56 13.37
C GLY A 180 -17.59 -14.71 11.99
N HIS A 181 -18.19 -15.87 11.67
CA HIS A 181 -19.27 -15.92 10.67
C HIS A 181 -20.59 -15.98 11.45
N CYS A 182 -21.27 -14.84 11.57
CA CYS A 182 -22.67 -14.79 11.94
C CYS A 182 -23.44 -14.17 10.77
N ASP A 183 -23.61 -14.92 9.68
CA ASP A 183 -24.76 -14.71 8.81
C ASP A 183 -25.97 -15.25 9.56
N LYS A 184 -26.69 -14.35 10.23
CA LYS A 184 -28.10 -14.56 10.53
C LYS A 184 -28.87 -13.35 10.04
N ASP A 185 -29.64 -13.59 8.99
CA ASP A 185 -30.77 -12.80 8.57
C ASP A 185 -31.53 -12.23 9.77
N GLY A 186 -31.79 -10.91 9.71
CA GLY A 186 -32.87 -10.27 10.45
C GLY A 186 -32.72 -10.20 11.97
N GLY A 187 -32.10 -9.12 12.46
CA GLY A 187 -32.24 -8.66 13.85
C GLY A 187 -31.02 -7.90 14.32
N GLY A 188 -31.21 -6.64 14.73
CA GLY A 188 -30.12 -5.69 15.00
C GLY A 188 -29.05 -6.23 15.94
N GLY A 189 -27.87 -6.53 15.37
CA GLY A 189 -26.65 -6.79 16.11
C GLY A 189 -25.88 -5.48 16.28
N GLN A 190 -25.52 -5.13 17.52
CA GLN A 190 -24.57 -4.06 17.78
C GLN A 190 -23.19 -4.46 17.24
N GLU A 191 -22.78 -3.88 16.12
CA GLU A 191 -21.45 -4.03 15.52
C GLU A 191 -20.38 -3.41 16.43
N GLY A 192 -19.60 -4.26 17.10
CA GLY A 192 -18.46 -3.84 17.91
C GLY A 192 -17.19 -3.69 17.08
N THR A 193 -17.03 -2.61 16.33
CA THR A 193 -15.73 -2.29 15.70
C THR A 193 -14.75 -1.76 16.75
N LEU A 194 -13.62 -2.45 16.95
CA LEU A 194 -12.64 -2.14 17.99
C LEU A 194 -11.41 -1.44 17.43
N ARG A 195 -11.06 -0.32 18.05
CA ARG A 195 -9.84 0.45 17.81
C ARG A 195 -8.64 -0.21 18.49
N SER A 196 -7.52 -0.34 17.76
CA SER A 196 -6.18 -0.56 18.34
C SER A 196 -5.63 0.76 18.92
N PRO A 197 -4.76 0.73 19.94
CA PRO A 197 -4.47 1.92 20.74
C PRO A 197 -3.60 2.96 20.00
N TRP A 198 -4.13 4.20 19.94
CA TRP A 198 -3.47 5.51 19.76
C TRP A 198 -3.30 6.13 18.36
N ASP A 199 -3.40 7.49 18.36
CA ASP A 199 -3.04 8.51 17.36
C ASP A 199 -2.20 9.63 18.01
N ARG A 200 -1.38 10.36 17.23
CA ARG A 200 -0.24 11.15 17.73
C ARG A 200 -0.63 12.60 18.11
N GLN A 201 -0.10 13.02 19.28
CA GLN A 201 0.15 14.40 19.74
C GLN A 201 -1.00 15.22 20.35
N ARG A 202 -1.47 14.78 21.54
CA ARG A 202 -1.44 15.56 22.81
C ARG A 202 -2.09 14.77 23.95
N GLY A 203 -1.31 14.48 25.00
CA GLY A 203 -1.71 14.59 26.42
C GLY A 203 -2.90 13.82 27.01
N HIS A 204 -3.78 13.15 26.26
CA HIS A 204 -5.01 12.57 26.84
C HIS A 204 -5.23 11.10 26.49
N ARG A 205 -5.35 10.30 27.55
CA ARG A 205 -5.64 8.86 27.56
C ARG A 205 -7.03 8.58 27.00
N TRP A 206 -7.13 8.14 25.75
CA TRP A 206 -8.37 7.54 25.23
C TRP A 206 -8.12 6.08 24.85
N ARG A 207 -8.30 5.21 25.85
CA ARG A 207 -8.19 3.75 25.68
C ARG A 207 -9.52 3.21 25.17
N CYS A 208 -9.53 2.73 23.92
CA CYS A 208 -10.59 1.92 23.34
C CYS A 208 -12.03 2.52 23.46
N PRO A 209 -12.36 3.60 22.74
CA PRO A 209 -13.74 3.82 22.31
C PRO A 209 -14.03 2.95 21.08
N CYS A 210 -15.29 2.53 20.94
CA CYS A 210 -15.81 1.93 19.71
C CYS A 210 -15.64 2.93 18.55
N VAL A 211 -15.61 2.47 17.28
CA VAL A 211 -15.61 3.37 16.09
C VAL A 211 -16.81 4.33 16.05
N THR A 212 -17.75 4.21 16.99
CA THR A 212 -18.92 5.09 17.11
C THR A 212 -18.78 6.24 18.10
N CYS A 213 -17.73 6.32 18.94
CA CYS A 213 -17.82 7.15 20.17
C CYS A 213 -17.09 8.51 20.22
N ALA A 214 -16.32 8.94 19.22
CA ALA A 214 -15.65 10.27 19.30
C ALA A 214 -15.13 10.82 17.95
N HIS A 215 -15.86 10.66 16.85
CA HIS A 215 -15.35 11.02 15.53
C HIS A 215 -15.67 12.47 15.16
N VAL A 216 -14.71 13.12 14.49
CA VAL A 216 -15.07 14.15 13.50
C VAL A 216 -15.82 13.40 12.39
N PRO A 217 -17.10 13.68 12.16
CA PRO A 217 -17.83 13.04 11.08
C PRO A 217 -17.08 13.29 9.76
N GLN A 218 -16.93 12.24 8.94
CA GLN A 218 -16.36 12.31 7.59
C GLN A 218 -14.85 12.60 7.49
N SER A 219 -14.01 12.15 8.44
CA SER A 219 -12.54 12.14 8.24
C SER A 219 -12.12 11.09 7.20
N TRP A 220 -11.05 11.40 6.45
CA TRP A 220 -10.50 10.50 5.43
C TRP A 220 -9.93 9.21 6.05
N LEU A 221 -9.29 9.30 7.21
CA LEU A 221 -8.71 8.18 7.94
C LEU A 221 -9.67 6.99 8.12
N TYR A 222 -10.97 7.26 8.25
CA TYR A 222 -12.00 6.25 8.45
C TYR A 222 -12.87 6.00 7.21
N LEU A 223 -12.56 6.67 6.10
CA LEU A 223 -13.20 6.52 4.79
C LEU A 223 -14.75 6.53 4.86
N LYS A 224 -15.33 7.35 5.75
CA LYS A 224 -16.79 7.41 5.98
C LYS A 224 -17.46 6.04 6.25
N GLY A 225 -16.69 5.04 6.70
CA GLY A 225 -17.17 3.68 6.93
C GLY A 225 -16.93 2.69 5.77
N SER A 226 -16.49 3.18 4.61
CA SER A 226 -16.16 2.38 3.41
C SER A 226 -14.71 1.88 3.41
N TYR A 227 -14.17 1.52 4.57
CA TYR A 227 -12.84 0.92 4.70
C TYR A 227 -12.84 -0.58 4.34
N LEU A 228 -11.66 -1.13 4.05
CA LEU A 228 -11.52 -2.56 3.74
C LEU A 228 -11.82 -3.43 4.96
N ARG A 229 -12.74 -4.38 4.79
CA ARG A 229 -13.00 -5.47 5.76
C ARG A 229 -12.41 -6.76 5.20
N CYS A 230 -11.19 -7.08 5.60
CA CYS A 230 -10.42 -8.18 4.99
C CYS A 230 -10.94 -9.57 5.37
N THR A 231 -10.99 -10.45 4.37
CA THR A 231 -11.00 -11.90 4.56
C THR A 231 -9.57 -12.41 4.81
N ARG A 232 -9.40 -13.70 5.15
CA ARG A 232 -8.07 -14.31 5.30
C ARG A 232 -7.20 -14.16 4.05
N HIS A 233 -7.78 -14.33 2.87
CA HIS A 233 -7.07 -14.17 1.60
C HIS A 233 -6.67 -12.71 1.34
N MET A 234 -7.50 -11.74 1.74
CA MET A 234 -7.13 -10.32 1.67
C MET A 234 -6.06 -9.95 2.69
N GLU A 235 -6.01 -10.59 3.86
CA GLU A 235 -4.90 -10.43 4.82
C GLU A 235 -3.58 -10.96 4.24
N VAL A 236 -3.62 -12.02 3.42
CA VAL A 236 -2.46 -12.46 2.63
C VAL A 236 -2.07 -11.41 1.59
N ALA A 237 -3.05 -10.85 0.86
CA ALA A 237 -2.77 -9.76 -0.08
C ALA A 237 -2.13 -8.54 0.60
N PHE A 238 -2.60 -8.17 1.78
CA PHE A 238 -2.02 -7.11 2.58
C PHE A 238 -0.55 -7.37 2.91
N MET A 239 -0.19 -8.55 3.43
CA MET A 239 1.22 -8.84 3.73
C MET A 239 2.11 -8.93 2.48
N VAL A 240 1.54 -9.25 1.31
CA VAL A 240 2.26 -9.21 0.04
C VAL A 240 2.50 -7.77 -0.41
N CYS A 241 1.49 -6.91 -0.33
CA CYS A 241 1.66 -5.47 -0.55
C CYS A 241 2.69 -4.88 0.43
N ALA A 242 2.80 -5.42 1.65
CA ALA A 242 3.77 -5.01 2.69
C ALA A 242 5.23 -5.23 2.35
N ILE A 243 5.53 -6.09 1.38
CA ILE A 243 6.91 -6.39 1.02
C ILE A 243 7.57 -5.07 0.63
N ASN A 244 8.70 -4.77 1.26
CA ASN A 244 9.44 -3.55 0.98
C ASN A 244 10.74 -3.92 0.24
N PRO A 245 10.80 -3.67 -1.08
CA PRO A 245 11.99 -3.96 -1.88
C PRO A 245 13.17 -3.03 -1.61
N SER A 246 12.97 -1.86 -1.02
CA SER A 246 14.00 -0.84 -0.85
C SER A 246 15.16 -1.34 0.00
N ILE A 247 16.38 -1.21 -0.52
CA ILE A 247 17.63 -1.45 0.21
C ILE A 247 18.10 -0.14 0.86
N ASP A 248 18.01 0.94 0.08
CA ASP A 248 18.29 2.31 0.47
C ASP A 248 17.42 3.27 -0.35
N GLY A 249 17.58 4.59 -0.14
CA GLY A 249 16.74 5.61 -0.79
C GLY A 249 16.84 5.68 -2.32
N HIS A 250 17.71 4.89 -2.95
CA HIS A 250 17.92 4.90 -4.41
C HIS A 250 17.97 3.49 -5.04
N THR A 251 17.89 2.44 -4.24
CA THR A 251 18.15 1.07 -4.70
C THR A 251 17.12 0.11 -4.16
N ASP A 252 16.52 -0.70 -5.05
CA ASP A 252 15.59 -1.77 -4.70
C ASP A 252 16.19 -3.16 -4.97
N SER A 253 15.74 -4.16 -4.21
CA SER A 253 16.00 -5.57 -4.48
C SER A 253 15.10 -6.08 -5.59
N LEU A 254 15.72 -6.43 -6.73
CA LEU A 254 15.04 -7.04 -7.87
C LEU A 254 14.32 -8.34 -7.49
N GLU A 255 14.91 -9.16 -6.62
CA GLU A 255 14.29 -10.41 -6.18
C GLU A 255 13.02 -10.18 -5.35
N LEU A 256 12.96 -9.11 -4.57
CA LEU A 256 11.77 -8.75 -3.80
C LEU A 256 10.68 -8.13 -4.69
N LEU A 257 11.06 -7.28 -5.65
CA LEU A 257 10.13 -6.78 -6.69
C LEU A 257 9.47 -7.95 -7.43
N GLN A 258 10.29 -8.88 -7.94
CA GLN A 258 9.80 -10.08 -8.64
C GLN A 258 8.97 -11.00 -7.73
N LEU A 259 9.31 -11.13 -6.45
CA LEU A 259 8.52 -11.91 -5.50
C LEU A 259 7.16 -11.27 -5.27
N GLN A 260 7.12 -9.96 -5.00
CA GLN A 260 5.89 -9.21 -4.77
C GLN A 260 4.97 -9.27 -5.99
N GLN A 261 5.50 -8.96 -7.18
CA GLN A 261 4.76 -9.00 -8.45
C GLN A 261 4.15 -10.38 -8.71
N ARG A 262 4.92 -11.46 -8.54
CA ARG A 262 4.42 -12.83 -8.76
C ARG A 262 3.38 -13.26 -7.75
N LEU A 263 3.50 -12.83 -6.49
CA LEU A 263 2.51 -13.11 -5.45
C LEU A 263 1.22 -12.30 -5.67
N LEU A 264 1.32 -11.05 -6.11
CA LEU A 264 0.16 -10.25 -6.49
C LEU A 264 -0.57 -10.83 -7.71
N TRP A 265 0.15 -11.31 -8.73
CA TRP A 265 -0.46 -12.04 -9.83
C TRP A 265 -1.16 -13.32 -9.39
N LEU A 266 -0.56 -14.07 -8.47
CA LEU A 266 -1.20 -15.26 -7.91
C LEU A 266 -2.53 -14.90 -7.20
N LEU A 267 -2.52 -13.83 -6.39
CA LEU A 267 -3.73 -13.33 -5.71
C LEU A 267 -4.76 -12.81 -6.70
N TYR A 268 -4.33 -12.15 -7.78
CA TYR A 268 -5.16 -11.65 -8.87
C TYR A 268 -5.88 -12.81 -9.57
N ASP A 269 -5.13 -13.83 -9.99
CA ASP A 269 -5.67 -14.99 -10.72
C ASP A 269 -6.67 -15.80 -9.87
N MET A 270 -6.54 -15.73 -8.55
CA MET A 270 -7.45 -16.36 -7.60
C MET A 270 -8.64 -15.47 -7.19
N GLY A 271 -8.78 -14.26 -7.75
CA GLY A 271 -9.87 -13.32 -7.47
C GLY A 271 -9.78 -12.67 -6.07
N HIS A 272 -8.61 -12.68 -5.44
CA HIS A 272 -8.42 -12.14 -4.09
C HIS A 272 -8.10 -10.63 -4.08
N LEU A 273 -7.88 -10.02 -5.25
CA LEU A 273 -7.65 -8.58 -5.40
C LEU A 273 -8.89 -7.80 -5.83
N ASP A 274 -10.00 -8.45 -6.18
CA ASP A 274 -11.23 -7.80 -6.68
C ASP A 274 -11.75 -6.70 -5.75
N ARG A 275 -11.59 -6.89 -4.43
CA ARG A 275 -12.01 -5.93 -3.38
C ARG A 275 -10.84 -5.20 -2.74
N TYR A 276 -9.69 -5.13 -3.40
CA TYR A 276 -8.50 -4.48 -2.86
C TYR A 276 -7.94 -3.47 -3.88
N PRO A 277 -8.50 -2.24 -3.92
CA PRO A 277 -8.13 -1.21 -4.91
C PRO A 277 -6.63 -0.89 -4.95
N MET A 278 -6.01 -0.72 -3.78
CA MET A 278 -4.60 -0.34 -3.69
C MET A 278 -3.65 -1.48 -4.07
N ALA A 279 -4.04 -2.74 -3.89
CA ALA A 279 -3.24 -3.88 -4.33
C ALA A 279 -3.18 -3.98 -5.86
N LEU A 280 -4.28 -3.59 -6.55
CA LEU A 280 -4.30 -3.47 -8.01
C LEU A 280 -3.41 -2.31 -8.48
N GLY A 281 -3.39 -1.18 -7.77
CA GLY A 281 -2.46 -0.08 -8.04
C GLY A 281 -0.99 -0.48 -7.86
N ASN A 282 -0.66 -1.18 -6.78
CA ASN A 282 0.69 -1.73 -6.54
C ASN A 282 1.11 -2.70 -7.66
N LEU A 283 0.21 -3.61 -8.06
CA LEU A 283 0.49 -4.52 -9.18
C LEU A 283 0.71 -3.76 -10.50
N ALA A 284 -0.05 -2.71 -10.75
CA ALA A 284 0.11 -1.86 -11.94
C ALA A 284 1.47 -1.15 -11.97
N ASP A 285 1.93 -0.59 -10.85
CA ASP A 285 3.26 0.03 -10.74
C ASP A 285 4.39 -1.00 -11.01
N LEU A 286 4.24 -2.24 -10.51
CA LEU A 286 5.20 -3.31 -10.77
C LEU A 286 5.22 -3.74 -12.24
N GLU A 287 4.05 -3.79 -12.90
CA GLU A 287 3.96 -4.07 -14.34
C GLU A 287 4.46 -2.93 -15.22
N GLU A 288 4.40 -1.68 -14.76
CA GLU A 288 5.05 -0.55 -15.44
C GLU A 288 6.59 -0.70 -15.38
N LEU A 289 7.12 -1.17 -14.24
CA LEU A 289 8.55 -1.35 -14.04
C LEU A 289 9.12 -2.53 -14.86
N GLU A 290 8.50 -3.71 -14.76
CA GLU A 290 8.90 -4.92 -15.50
C GLU A 290 7.66 -5.69 -16.00
N PRO A 291 7.17 -5.40 -17.23
CA PRO A 291 5.97 -6.03 -17.76
C PRO A 291 6.07 -7.55 -17.88
N THR A 292 5.06 -8.27 -17.39
CA THR A 292 5.00 -9.73 -17.50
C THR A 292 4.30 -10.13 -18.81
N PRO A 293 4.92 -10.95 -19.69
CA PRO A 293 4.31 -11.34 -20.96
C PRO A 293 2.94 -12.01 -20.81
N GLY A 294 1.95 -11.51 -21.55
CA GLY A 294 0.58 -12.03 -21.54
C GLY A 294 -0.30 -11.54 -20.39
N ARG A 295 0.20 -10.62 -19.55
CA ARG A 295 -0.59 -9.95 -18.53
C ARG A 295 -1.24 -8.66 -19.04
N PRO A 296 -2.34 -8.19 -18.39
CA PRO A 296 -2.90 -6.87 -18.61
C PRO A 296 -1.86 -5.76 -18.50
N ASP A 297 -2.04 -4.70 -19.29
CA ASP A 297 -1.24 -3.49 -19.19
C ASP A 297 -1.53 -2.71 -17.88
N PRO A 298 -0.61 -1.83 -17.44
CA PRO A 298 -0.79 -1.06 -16.21
C PRO A 298 -2.07 -0.22 -16.17
N LEU A 299 -2.46 0.44 -17.29
CA LEU A 299 -3.68 1.24 -17.35
C LEU A 299 -4.92 0.41 -17.06
N THR A 300 -5.01 -0.78 -17.63
CA THR A 300 -6.10 -1.73 -17.33
C THR A 300 -6.17 -2.03 -15.83
N LEU A 301 -5.03 -2.24 -15.15
CA LEU A 301 -4.98 -2.53 -13.72
C LEU A 301 -5.35 -1.32 -12.85
N TYR A 302 -4.89 -0.11 -13.16
CA TYR A 302 -5.31 1.10 -12.45
C TYR A 302 -6.82 1.33 -12.55
N HIS A 303 -7.40 1.16 -13.74
CA HIS A 303 -8.83 1.27 -13.93
C HIS A 303 -9.61 0.16 -13.21
N GLN A 304 -9.07 -1.06 -13.11
CA GLN A 304 -9.65 -2.10 -12.26
C GLN A 304 -9.63 -1.70 -10.77
N GLY A 305 -8.55 -1.05 -10.31
CA GLY A 305 -8.47 -0.49 -8.96
C GLY A 305 -9.57 0.54 -8.68
N ILE A 306 -9.77 1.48 -9.60
CA ILE A 306 -10.85 2.48 -9.53
C ILE A 306 -12.23 1.81 -9.58
N HIS A 307 -12.41 0.81 -10.45
CA HIS A 307 -13.65 0.05 -10.53
C HIS A 307 -13.97 -0.68 -9.23
N SER A 308 -12.96 -1.28 -8.59
CA SER A 308 -13.06 -1.91 -7.27
C SER A 308 -13.51 -0.90 -6.20
N ALA A 309 -12.91 0.30 -6.17
CA ALA A 309 -13.30 1.38 -5.26
C ALA A 309 -14.76 1.83 -5.47
N ARG A 310 -15.19 2.00 -6.72
CA ARG A 310 -16.57 2.38 -7.07
C ARG A 310 -17.59 1.31 -6.68
N THR A 311 -17.25 0.05 -6.91
CA THR A 311 -18.17 -1.08 -6.75
C THR A 311 -18.35 -1.49 -5.28
N TYR A 312 -17.27 -1.53 -4.51
CA TYR A 312 -17.28 -2.09 -3.16
C TYR A 312 -17.18 -1.04 -2.05
N TYR A 313 -16.79 0.19 -2.39
CA TYR A 313 -16.44 1.23 -1.41
C TYR A 313 -17.03 2.59 -1.74
N ASN A 314 -18.19 2.63 -2.42
CA ASN A 314 -18.94 3.85 -2.73
C ASN A 314 -18.13 4.97 -3.41
N ASN A 315 -17.03 4.62 -4.09
CA ASN A 315 -16.09 5.57 -4.65
C ASN A 315 -15.45 6.53 -3.62
N GLU A 316 -15.24 6.05 -2.40
CA GLU A 316 -14.72 6.85 -1.28
C GLU A 316 -13.19 6.71 -1.09
N HIS A 317 -12.49 6.08 -2.03
CA HIS A 317 -11.04 5.85 -1.96
C HIS A 317 -10.30 6.81 -2.89
N ILE A 318 -9.21 7.41 -2.39
CA ILE A 318 -8.44 8.43 -3.11
C ILE A 318 -7.25 7.83 -3.88
N TYR A 319 -6.49 6.92 -3.25
CA TYR A 319 -5.29 6.34 -3.85
C TYR A 319 -5.49 5.69 -5.23
N PRO A 320 -6.61 5.01 -5.57
CA PRO A 320 -6.80 4.46 -6.91
C PRO A 320 -6.66 5.50 -8.03
N TYR A 321 -7.10 6.73 -7.77
CA TYR A 321 -6.97 7.83 -8.71
C TYR A 321 -5.57 8.48 -8.65
N LEU A 322 -4.94 8.57 -7.47
CA LEU A 322 -3.54 9.02 -7.35
C LEU A 322 -2.57 8.11 -8.10
N TYR A 323 -2.76 6.79 -8.02
CA TYR A 323 -1.98 5.82 -8.79
C TYR A 323 -2.09 6.08 -10.29
N LEU A 324 -3.31 6.25 -10.80
CA LEU A 324 -3.55 6.56 -12.21
C LEU A 324 -2.92 7.89 -12.62
N ALA A 325 -3.07 8.93 -11.80
CA ALA A 325 -2.46 10.24 -12.05
C ALA A 325 -0.93 10.17 -12.07
N GLY A 326 -0.33 9.41 -11.14
CA GLY A 326 1.10 9.16 -11.08
C GLY A 326 1.62 8.48 -12.35
N PHE A 327 0.92 7.46 -12.85
CA PHE A 327 1.25 6.82 -14.12
C PHE A 327 1.23 7.80 -15.29
N HIS A 328 0.15 8.59 -15.44
CA HIS A 328 0.07 9.58 -16.51
C HIS A 328 1.14 10.66 -16.39
N CYS A 329 1.45 11.09 -15.16
CA CYS A 329 2.52 12.06 -14.90
C CYS A 329 3.89 11.53 -15.32
N ARG A 330 4.26 10.29 -14.95
CA ARG A 330 5.53 9.64 -15.36
C ARG A 330 5.65 9.53 -16.88
N ASN A 331 4.53 9.29 -17.56
CA ASN A 331 4.44 9.14 -19.01
C ASN A 331 4.13 10.45 -19.77
N LYS A 332 4.18 11.60 -19.09
CA LYS A 332 3.96 12.95 -19.67
C LYS A 332 2.58 13.15 -20.35
N ASN A 333 1.59 12.36 -19.95
CA ASN A 333 0.21 12.48 -20.40
C ASN A 333 -0.49 13.57 -19.57
N VAL A 334 -0.22 14.84 -19.88
CA VAL A 334 -0.62 15.98 -19.03
C VAL A 334 -2.12 16.07 -18.81
N LYS A 335 -2.92 15.86 -19.87
CA LYS A 335 -4.37 15.97 -19.80
C LYS A 335 -4.96 14.92 -18.85
N GLU A 336 -4.59 13.67 -19.06
CA GLU A 336 -5.07 12.52 -18.30
C GLU A 336 -4.57 12.58 -16.85
N ALA A 337 -3.36 13.08 -16.60
CA ALA A 337 -2.86 13.31 -15.25
C ALA A 337 -3.71 14.36 -14.50
N LEU A 338 -3.99 15.51 -15.15
CA LEU A 338 -4.86 16.55 -14.60
C LEU A 338 -6.29 16.05 -14.36
N GLU A 339 -6.83 15.25 -15.28
CA GLU A 339 -8.15 14.63 -15.13
C GLU A 339 -8.19 13.71 -13.90
N ALA A 340 -7.20 12.83 -13.74
CA ALA A 340 -7.13 11.90 -12.63
C ALA A 340 -6.92 12.61 -11.28
N TRP A 341 -6.11 13.68 -11.22
CA TRP A 341 -6.03 14.52 -10.02
C TRP A 341 -7.34 15.26 -9.73
N ALA A 342 -8.02 15.77 -10.76
CA ALA A 342 -9.33 16.37 -10.57
C ALA A 342 -10.36 15.35 -10.03
N ASP A 343 -10.27 14.08 -10.45
CA ASP A 343 -11.07 12.99 -9.88
C ASP A 343 -10.69 12.70 -8.42
N THR A 344 -9.41 12.71 -8.04
CA THR A 344 -9.02 12.63 -6.61
C THR A 344 -9.65 13.76 -5.78
N ALA A 345 -9.62 14.99 -6.29
CA ALA A 345 -10.21 16.14 -5.62
C ALA A 345 -11.74 16.02 -5.52
N THR A 346 -12.36 15.41 -6.54
CA THR A 346 -13.80 15.12 -6.55
C THR A 346 -14.19 14.12 -5.46
N VAL A 347 -13.30 13.19 -5.08
CA VAL A 347 -13.55 12.27 -3.95
C VAL A 347 -13.34 12.95 -2.60
N ILE A 348 -12.24 13.71 -2.43
CA ILE A 348 -11.91 14.34 -1.13
C ILE A 348 -12.89 15.45 -0.73
N GLN A 349 -13.57 16.10 -1.69
CA GLN A 349 -14.50 17.21 -1.43
C GLN A 349 -15.65 16.88 -0.46
N ASP A 350 -15.98 15.60 -0.28
CA ASP A 350 -17.06 15.15 0.61
C ASP A 350 -16.54 14.63 1.97
N TYR A 351 -15.27 14.93 2.28
CA TYR A 351 -14.64 14.70 3.57
C TYR A 351 -14.50 16.01 4.35
N ASN A 352 -14.24 15.91 5.66
CA ASN A 352 -13.80 17.02 6.48
C ASN A 352 -12.36 16.75 6.91
N TYR A 353 -11.44 17.62 6.51
CA TYR A 353 -10.03 17.57 6.92
C TYR A 353 -9.91 17.63 8.43
N CYS A 354 -9.35 16.58 9.03
CA CYS A 354 -8.94 16.59 10.41
C CYS A 354 -7.41 16.45 10.55
N ARG A 355 -6.90 16.80 11.73
CA ARG A 355 -5.45 16.76 12.00
C ARG A 355 -4.82 15.36 11.86
N GLU A 356 -5.63 14.31 11.87
CA GLU A 356 -5.19 12.93 11.67
C GLU A 356 -5.11 12.54 10.19
N ASP A 357 -5.63 13.36 9.28
CA ASP A 357 -5.58 13.18 7.82
C ASP A 357 -4.31 13.82 7.21
N GLU A 358 -3.22 13.97 8.00
CA GLU A 358 -2.01 14.69 7.59
C GLU A 358 -1.36 14.08 6.33
N GLU A 359 -1.39 12.75 6.18
CA GLU A 359 -0.74 12.10 5.05
C GLU A 359 -1.43 12.43 3.72
N ILE A 360 -2.76 12.37 3.66
CA ILE A 360 -3.46 12.76 2.42
C ILE A 360 -3.34 14.25 2.15
N TYR A 361 -3.24 15.09 3.19
CA TYR A 361 -2.94 16.51 3.02
C TYR A 361 -1.60 16.73 2.33
N LYS A 362 -0.53 16.03 2.76
CA LYS A 362 0.80 16.14 2.14
C LYS A 362 0.76 15.73 0.67
N GLU A 363 0.06 14.65 0.32
CA GLU A 363 -0.11 14.21 -1.07
C GLU A 363 -0.73 15.31 -1.95
N PHE A 364 -1.86 15.90 -1.52
CA PHE A 364 -2.49 17.00 -2.25
C PHE A 364 -1.58 18.25 -2.31
N PHE A 365 -0.86 18.53 -1.22
CA PHE A 365 0.07 19.65 -1.16
C PHE A 365 1.22 19.47 -2.16
N ASP A 366 1.85 18.30 -2.20
CA ASP A 366 2.97 18.01 -3.09
C ASP A 366 2.51 18.01 -4.56
N VAL A 367 1.34 17.44 -4.85
CA VAL A 367 0.73 17.49 -6.19
C VAL A 367 0.51 18.94 -6.65
N ALA A 368 -0.09 19.77 -5.80
CA ALA A 368 -0.45 21.15 -6.16
C ALA A 368 0.73 22.11 -6.22
N ASN A 369 1.75 21.90 -5.38
CA ASN A 369 2.84 22.86 -5.18
C ASN A 369 4.17 22.43 -5.79
N ASP A 370 4.31 21.17 -6.21
CA ASP A 370 5.53 20.67 -6.87
C ASP A 370 5.21 19.98 -8.20
N VAL A 371 4.38 18.92 -8.18
CA VAL A 371 4.18 18.05 -9.36
C VAL A 371 3.48 18.78 -10.50
N ILE A 372 2.30 19.36 -10.28
CA ILE A 372 1.56 20.09 -11.32
C ILE A 372 2.37 21.29 -11.85
N PRO A 373 2.96 22.16 -11.00
CA PRO A 373 3.78 23.27 -11.49
C PRO A 373 4.96 22.84 -12.37
N ASN A 374 5.64 21.74 -12.03
CA ASN A 374 6.74 21.20 -12.83
C ASN A 374 6.22 20.61 -14.14
N LEU A 375 5.14 19.83 -14.12
CA LEU A 375 4.53 19.25 -15.31
C LEU A 375 4.09 20.32 -16.32
N LEU A 376 3.42 21.38 -15.86
CA LEU A 376 2.99 22.50 -16.71
C LEU A 376 4.19 23.33 -17.22
N LYS A 377 5.26 23.45 -16.43
CA LYS A 377 6.50 24.11 -16.85
C LYS A 377 7.19 23.32 -17.97
N GLU A 378 7.23 22.00 -17.87
CA GLU A 378 7.75 21.13 -18.93
C GLU A 378 6.89 21.22 -20.20
N ALA A 379 5.57 21.13 -20.07
CA ALA A 379 4.65 21.27 -21.20
C ALA A 379 4.77 22.63 -21.92
N ALA A 380 5.08 23.70 -21.19
CA ALA A 380 5.35 25.02 -21.77
C ALA A 380 6.68 25.11 -22.52
N ALA A 381 7.64 24.23 -22.20
CA ALA A 381 8.95 24.16 -22.84
C ALA A 381 8.96 23.24 -24.08
N GLU A 382 7.92 22.44 -24.28
CA GLU A 382 7.81 21.59 -25.47
C GLU A 382 7.64 22.44 -26.73
N PRO A 383 8.45 22.21 -27.77
CA PRO A 383 8.30 22.94 -29.02
C PRO A 383 6.93 22.60 -29.65
N PRO A 384 6.26 23.59 -30.28
CA PRO A 384 4.98 23.34 -30.92
C PRO A 384 5.12 22.24 -31.98
N PRO A 385 4.12 21.35 -32.11
CA PRO A 385 4.13 20.31 -33.13
C PRO A 385 4.24 20.95 -34.51
N GLY A 386 5.40 20.77 -35.16
CA GLY A 386 5.72 21.37 -36.46
C GLY A 386 6.90 22.35 -36.49
N ALA A 387 7.63 22.55 -35.39
CA ALA A 387 8.92 23.25 -35.45
C ALA A 387 9.96 22.37 -36.18
N GLU A 388 10.20 22.67 -37.47
CA GLU A 388 11.23 22.03 -38.28
C GLU A 388 12.59 22.03 -37.54
N VAL A 389 13.13 20.83 -37.31
CA VAL A 389 14.55 20.67 -37.01
C VAL A 389 15.28 21.10 -38.29
N GLY A 390 16.13 22.13 -38.16
CA GLY A 390 16.91 22.67 -39.28
C GLY A 390 17.70 21.59 -40.03
N PRO A 391 18.09 21.83 -41.29
CA PRO A 391 18.55 20.78 -42.20
C PRO A 391 19.90 20.23 -41.73
N GLY A 392 19.87 19.06 -41.11
CA GLY A 392 21.03 18.28 -40.67
C GLY A 392 20.85 16.81 -41.03
N VAL A 393 21.18 16.49 -42.29
CA VAL A 393 21.55 15.18 -42.89
C VAL A 393 21.37 13.91 -42.02
N GLY A 394 20.47 13.01 -42.43
CA GLY A 394 20.47 11.59 -42.02
C GLY A 394 19.14 10.85 -42.18
N ASP A 395 19.02 10.12 -43.30
CA ASP A 395 18.08 9.05 -43.72
C ASP A 395 16.67 8.84 -43.09
N PRO A 396 15.61 8.68 -43.92
CA PRO A 396 14.26 8.33 -43.47
C PRO A 396 14.02 6.82 -43.51
N GLN A 397 13.85 6.16 -42.36
CA GLN A 397 13.13 4.90 -42.35
C GLN A 397 12.43 4.57 -41.02
N ILE A 398 11.11 4.38 -41.17
CA ILE A 398 10.18 3.63 -40.33
C ILE A 398 9.81 4.31 -39.00
N TRP A 399 8.63 4.93 -38.94
CA TRP A 399 7.55 4.57 -38.01
C TRP A 399 6.20 5.06 -38.54
N GLY A 400 5.19 4.23 -38.31
CA GLY A 400 3.87 4.28 -38.94
C GLY A 400 2.97 5.41 -38.46
N THR A 401 1.98 5.66 -39.31
CA THR A 401 0.90 6.64 -39.24
C THR A 401 -0.10 6.39 -38.10
N THR A 402 -0.19 7.35 -37.16
CA THR A 402 -1.42 7.91 -36.56
C THR A 402 -1.01 9.20 -35.83
N GLY A 403 -1.29 10.38 -36.37
CA GLY A 403 -2.36 11.22 -35.83
C GLY A 403 -1.93 12.68 -35.90
N TRP A 404 -2.86 13.56 -36.23
CA TRP A 404 -2.64 15.00 -36.35
C TRP A 404 -2.12 15.54 -35.03
N GLY A 405 -1.12 16.43 -35.06
CA GLY A 405 -0.45 16.94 -33.86
C GLY A 405 -1.48 17.42 -32.84
N SER A 406 -1.57 16.70 -31.71
CA SER A 406 -2.44 17.12 -30.61
C SER A 406 -2.08 18.54 -30.21
N PRO A 407 -3.06 19.44 -30.02
CA PRO A 407 -2.77 20.75 -29.47
C PRO A 407 -2.02 20.57 -28.14
N SER A 408 -1.05 21.45 -27.87
CA SER A 408 -0.36 21.48 -26.58
C SER A 408 -1.39 21.43 -25.47
N SER A 409 -1.14 20.68 -24.40
CA SER A 409 -2.05 20.56 -23.26
C SER A 409 -2.42 21.92 -22.64
N LEU A 410 -1.56 22.93 -22.79
CA LEU A 410 -1.79 24.31 -22.35
C LEU A 410 -2.72 25.12 -23.27
N GLN A 411 -3.03 24.59 -24.45
CA GLN A 411 -3.99 25.14 -25.42
C GLN A 411 -5.31 24.37 -25.42
N ASP A 412 -5.43 23.31 -24.61
CA ASP A 412 -6.67 22.55 -24.42
C ASP A 412 -7.45 23.12 -23.21
N PRO A 413 -8.65 23.71 -23.41
CA PRO A 413 -9.46 24.23 -22.32
C PRO A 413 -9.92 23.14 -21.34
N GLU A 414 -9.97 21.86 -21.74
CA GLU A 414 -10.30 20.75 -20.83
C GLU A 414 -9.21 20.57 -19.76
N CYS A 415 -7.93 20.71 -20.11
CA CYS A 415 -6.83 20.68 -19.15
C CYS A 415 -6.98 21.79 -18.11
N PHE A 416 -7.36 22.99 -18.55
CA PHE A 416 -7.64 24.10 -17.65
C PHE A 416 -8.86 23.83 -16.76
N ALA A 417 -9.92 23.25 -17.31
CA ALA A 417 -11.11 22.85 -16.54
C ALA A 417 -10.78 21.79 -15.47
N HIS A 418 -9.92 20.81 -15.78
CA HIS A 418 -9.43 19.83 -14.80
C HIS A 418 -8.63 20.49 -13.69
N LEU A 419 -7.73 21.43 -14.01
CA LEU A 419 -6.99 22.20 -12.99
C LEU A 419 -7.95 22.96 -12.06
N LEU A 420 -8.97 23.61 -12.61
CA LEU A 420 -9.98 24.30 -11.79
C LEU A 420 -10.76 23.32 -10.91
N ARG A 421 -11.21 22.18 -11.46
CA ARG A 421 -11.94 21.15 -10.71
C ARG A 421 -11.08 20.52 -9.60
N PHE A 422 -9.78 20.39 -9.81
CA PHE A 422 -8.84 19.95 -8.78
C PHE A 422 -8.82 20.91 -7.58
N TYR A 423 -8.65 22.22 -7.82
CA TYR A 423 -8.69 23.21 -6.74
C TYR A 423 -10.08 23.37 -6.13
N ASP A 424 -11.15 23.25 -6.91
CA ASP A 424 -12.54 23.31 -6.42
C ASP A 424 -12.81 22.22 -5.38
N GLY A 425 -12.40 20.97 -5.66
CA GLY A 425 -12.55 19.88 -4.71
C GLY A 425 -11.76 20.08 -3.41
N ILE A 426 -10.58 20.70 -3.47
CA ILE A 426 -9.77 21.03 -2.29
C ILE A 426 -10.40 22.18 -1.49
N CYS A 427 -10.93 23.21 -2.16
CA CYS A 427 -11.67 24.28 -1.51
C CYS A 427 -12.90 23.72 -0.78
N ARG A 428 -13.65 22.84 -1.43
CA ARG A 428 -14.83 22.22 -0.81
C ARG A 428 -14.47 21.25 0.32
N TRP A 429 -13.32 20.55 0.22
CA TRP A 429 -12.80 19.75 1.34
C TRP A 429 -12.52 20.62 2.59
N GLU A 430 -12.14 21.89 2.43
CA GLU A 430 -11.96 22.81 3.55
C GLU A 430 -13.29 23.23 4.20
N GLU A 431 -14.40 23.25 3.45
CA GLU A 431 -15.71 23.66 3.97
C GLU A 431 -16.20 22.71 5.07
N GLY A 432 -16.49 23.25 6.25
CA GLY A 432 -16.94 22.45 7.40
C GLY A 432 -15.82 21.70 8.13
N SER A 433 -14.58 21.77 7.64
CA SER A 433 -13.43 21.16 8.28
C SER A 433 -13.04 21.86 9.59
N PRO A 434 -12.70 21.11 10.66
CA PRO A 434 -12.25 21.70 11.92
C PRO A 434 -10.88 22.39 11.83
N THR A 435 -10.09 22.05 10.81
CA THR A 435 -8.77 22.65 10.54
C THR A 435 -8.74 23.16 9.11
N PRO A 436 -8.16 24.35 8.86
CA PRO A 436 -8.01 24.87 7.50
C PRO A 436 -7.04 24.00 6.70
N VAL A 437 -7.27 23.94 5.40
CA VAL A 437 -6.46 23.25 4.39
C VAL A 437 -5.60 24.28 3.64
N LEU A 438 -6.23 25.32 3.10
CA LEU A 438 -5.58 26.29 2.22
C LEU A 438 -4.87 27.37 3.03
N HIS A 439 -3.67 27.73 2.58
CA HIS A 439 -2.88 28.83 3.14
C HIS A 439 -2.03 29.48 2.02
N VAL A 440 -1.26 30.53 2.37
CA VAL A 440 -0.50 31.33 1.39
C VAL A 440 0.48 30.53 0.51
N GLY A 441 0.90 29.33 0.94
CA GLY A 441 1.74 28.43 0.15
C GLY A 441 1.03 28.00 -1.14
N TRP A 442 -0.21 27.54 -1.02
CA TRP A 442 -1.06 27.12 -2.14
C TRP A 442 -1.32 28.24 -3.16
N ALA A 443 -1.57 29.46 -2.67
CA ALA A 443 -1.94 30.60 -3.53
C ALA A 443 -0.86 30.95 -4.55
N THR A 444 0.41 30.83 -4.17
CA THR A 444 1.54 31.14 -5.06
C THR A 444 1.56 30.21 -6.27
N PHE A 445 1.42 28.91 -6.04
CA PHE A 445 1.46 27.89 -7.09
C PHE A 445 0.17 27.82 -7.90
N LEU A 446 -0.98 28.15 -7.29
CA LEU A 446 -2.23 28.35 -8.04
C LEU A 446 -2.07 29.46 -9.08
N VAL A 447 -1.64 30.66 -8.68
CA VAL A 447 -1.46 31.79 -9.60
C VAL A 447 -0.44 31.46 -10.69
N GLN A 448 0.66 30.80 -10.34
CA GLN A 448 1.66 30.35 -11.29
C GLN A 448 1.08 29.37 -12.31
N SER A 449 0.30 28.39 -11.87
CA SER A 449 -0.31 27.37 -12.73
C SER A 449 -1.39 27.95 -13.65
N LEU A 450 -2.25 28.84 -13.13
CA LEU A 450 -3.23 29.58 -13.94
C LEU A 450 -2.53 30.42 -15.02
N GLY A 451 -1.40 31.04 -14.70
CA GLY A 451 -0.60 31.83 -15.63
C GLY A 451 0.08 31.04 -16.76
N ARG A 452 0.04 29.69 -16.72
CA ARG A 452 0.52 28.83 -17.82
C ARG A 452 -0.47 28.73 -18.98
N PHE A 453 -1.73 29.05 -18.74
CA PHE A 453 -2.79 29.01 -19.74
C PHE A 453 -3.09 30.42 -20.24
N ASP A 454 -3.04 30.62 -21.56
CA ASP A 454 -3.36 31.91 -22.18
C ASP A 454 -4.80 32.32 -21.91
N GLY A 455 -5.06 33.62 -21.83
CA GLY A 455 -6.41 34.14 -21.55
C GLY A 455 -7.45 33.89 -22.65
N GLN A 456 -7.07 33.31 -23.79
CA GLN A 456 -8.01 32.83 -24.81
C GLN A 456 -8.44 31.38 -24.56
N VAL A 457 -7.61 30.61 -23.85
CA VAL A 457 -7.87 29.21 -23.48
C VAL A 457 -8.65 29.14 -22.17
N ARG A 458 -8.32 30.03 -21.21
CA ARG A 458 -9.05 30.25 -19.97
C ARG A 458 -10.37 30.96 -20.21
#